data_AF-X0T6F7-F1
#
_entry.id   AF-X0T6F7-F1
#
_cell.length_a   1.000
_cell.length_b   1.000
_cell.length_c   1.000
_cell.angle_alpha   90.00
_cell.angle_beta   90.00
_cell.angle_gamma   90.00
#
_symmetry.space_group_name_H-M   'P 1'
#
loop_
_entity.id
_entity.type
_entity.pdbx_description
1 polymer ?
#
loop_
_entity_poly.entity_id
_entity_poly.type
_entity_poly.pdbx_seq_one_letter_code
_entity_poly.pdbx_strand_id
1 'polypeptide(L)'
;MTQMELNKVYNRDCLELMREIPDKYFDLTVTDPPYGLNIASKGSVGGGKLAKVKDYGICEWDKNIPSKAYFDEIKRTSKNQIIFGGNYMTKFLPPSSCWIVWDKDNSANFADCELAWTSFNTAVRKIKIRW
;
A
#
# COMPACT_ATOMS: atom_id res chain seq x y z
N MET A 1 -1.88 7.41 27.46
CA MET A 1 -2.05 6.60 26.25
C MET A 1 -3.53 6.52 25.95
N THR A 2 -3.95 6.98 24.78
CA THR A 2 -5.30 6.74 24.28
C THR A 2 -5.46 5.24 24.10
N GLN A 3 -6.45 4.62 24.75
CA GLN A 3 -6.65 3.18 24.66
C GLN A 3 -7.19 2.85 23.26
N MET A 4 -6.35 2.24 22.41
CA MET A 4 -6.80 1.71 21.13
C MET A 4 -7.66 0.46 21.34
N GLU A 5 -8.82 0.43 20.70
CA GLU A 5 -9.72 -0.71 20.66
C GLU A 5 -9.35 -1.61 19.50
N LEU A 6 -9.26 -2.92 19.74
CA LEU A 6 -9.05 -3.92 18.69
C LEU A 6 -10.29 -3.98 17.77
N ASN A 7 -10.07 -4.35 16.50
CA ASN A 7 -11.11 -4.50 15.49
C ASN A 7 -11.91 -3.21 15.20
N LYS A 8 -11.28 -2.04 15.37
CA LYS A 8 -11.88 -0.74 15.07
C LYS A 8 -11.19 -0.08 13.87
N VAL A 9 -11.99 0.61 13.05
CA VAL A 9 -11.49 1.48 11.98
C VAL A 9 -11.43 2.91 12.50
N TYR A 10 -10.27 3.55 12.35
CA TYR A 10 -10.02 4.93 12.78
C TYR A 10 -9.93 5.85 11.55
N ASN A 11 -10.80 6.86 11.48
CA ASN A 11 -10.68 7.93 10.49
C ASN A 11 -9.74 9.02 11.04
N ARG A 12 -8.43 8.82 10.86
CA ARG A 12 -7.36 9.67 11.40
C ARG A 12 -6.20 9.71 10.41
N ASP A 13 -5.33 10.72 10.57
CA ASP A 13 -4.01 10.67 9.96
C ASP A 13 -3.23 9.47 10.52
N CYS A 14 -2.73 8.61 9.63
CA CYS A 14 -2.07 7.37 10.02
C CYS A 14 -0.73 7.59 10.72
N LEU A 15 0.00 8.66 10.38
CA LEU A 15 1.29 8.99 11.01
C LEU A 15 1.08 9.48 12.43
N GLU A 16 0.08 10.33 12.67
CA GLU A 16 -0.29 10.75 14.02
C GLU A 16 -0.69 9.56 14.89
N LEU A 17 -1.54 8.68 14.36
CA LEU A 17 -1.97 7.49 15.10
C LEU A 17 -0.78 6.57 15.43
N MET A 18 0.09 6.26 14.45
CA MET A 18 1.23 5.36 14.67
C MET A 18 2.17 5.87 15.77
N ARG A 19 2.36 7.19 15.91
CA ARG A 19 3.21 7.77 16.98
C ARG A 19 2.70 7.45 18.39
N GLU A 20 1.41 7.20 18.56
CA GLU A 20 0.81 6.82 19.83
C GLU A 20 0.95 5.31 20.12
N ILE A 21 1.35 4.51 19.12
CA ILE A 21 1.44 3.05 19.19
C ILE A 21 2.83 2.64 19.69
N PRO A 22 2.93 1.75 20.69
CA PRO A 22 4.21 1.20 21.15
C PRO A 22 5.01 0.48 20.05
N ASP A 23 6.31 0.36 20.27
CA ASP A 23 7.18 -0.43 19.39
C ASP A 23 6.72 -1.88 19.32
N LYS A 24 6.75 -2.45 18.09
CA LYS A 24 6.43 -3.86 17.81
C LYS A 24 5.08 -4.33 18.34
N TYR A 25 4.13 -3.41 18.45
CA TYR A 25 2.77 -3.68 18.89
C TYR A 25 2.04 -4.67 17.96
N PHE A 26 2.22 -4.55 16.64
CA PHE A 26 1.60 -5.45 15.66
C PHE A 26 2.56 -6.57 15.23
N ASP A 27 2.06 -7.79 15.08
CA ASP A 27 2.83 -8.88 14.47
C ASP A 27 3.04 -8.67 12.97
N LEU A 28 2.06 -8.08 12.28
CA LEU A 28 2.08 -7.83 10.85
C LEU A 28 1.33 -6.53 10.52
N THR A 29 1.95 -5.68 9.71
CA THR A 29 1.26 -4.58 9.01
C THR A 29 1.09 -4.95 7.54
N VAL A 30 -0.13 -4.84 7.04
CA VAL A 30 -0.44 -4.94 5.60
C VAL A 30 -0.98 -3.59 5.16
N THR A 31 -0.38 -3.00 4.13
CA THR A 31 -0.80 -1.67 3.68
C THR A 31 -0.61 -1.47 2.19
N ASP A 32 -1.43 -0.59 1.64
CA ASP A 32 -1.45 -0.17 0.24
C ASP A 32 -1.41 1.38 0.19
N PRO A 33 -0.22 1.98 0.37
CA PRO A 33 -0.10 3.44 0.41
C PRO A 33 -0.21 4.05 -0.99
N PRO A 34 -0.32 5.40 -1.11
CA PRO A 34 -0.26 6.07 -2.41
C PRO A 34 1.04 5.77 -3.18
N TYR A 35 0.95 5.51 -4.49
CA TYR A 35 2.12 5.11 -5.30
C TYR A 35 2.80 6.29 -5.99
N GLY A 36 2.22 7.48 -5.93
CA GLY A 36 2.79 8.66 -6.57
C GLY A 36 2.58 8.65 -8.09
N LEU A 37 1.56 7.96 -8.59
CA LEU A 37 1.28 7.83 -10.03
C LEU A 37 0.44 8.99 -10.57
N ASN A 38 -0.07 9.84 -9.69
CA ASN A 38 -0.93 10.97 -9.99
C ASN A 38 -2.17 10.58 -10.80
N ILE A 39 -2.66 9.35 -10.63
CA ILE A 39 -3.75 8.80 -11.46
C ILE A 39 -5.10 9.48 -11.16
N ALA A 40 -5.25 9.99 -9.94
CA ALA A 40 -6.45 10.67 -9.48
C ALA A 40 -6.54 12.15 -9.90
N SER A 41 -5.50 12.68 -10.56
CA SER A 41 -5.43 14.10 -10.98
C SER A 41 -6.49 14.53 -11.99
N LYS A 42 -7.09 13.58 -12.72
CA LYS A 42 -8.13 13.84 -13.71
C LYS A 42 -9.56 13.62 -13.17
N GLY A 43 -9.70 13.35 -11.87
CA GLY A 43 -10.98 13.04 -11.21
C GLY A 43 -11.59 11.70 -11.59
N SER A 44 -11.06 11.00 -12.60
CA SER A 44 -11.57 9.73 -13.09
C SER A 44 -10.43 8.71 -13.20
N VAL A 45 -10.66 7.51 -12.69
CA VAL A 45 -9.70 6.38 -12.76
C VAL A 45 -10.35 5.27 -13.59
N GLY A 46 -9.77 4.96 -14.74
CA GLY A 46 -10.31 3.95 -15.66
C GLY A 46 -10.39 4.41 -17.11
N GLY A 47 -10.53 3.44 -18.02
CA GLY A 47 -10.91 3.69 -19.40
C GLY A 47 -12.38 3.33 -19.60
N GLY A 48 -13.20 4.27 -20.07
CA GLY A 48 -14.65 4.09 -20.24
C GLY A 48 -15.10 3.06 -21.28
N LYS A 49 -14.18 2.17 -21.72
CA LYS A 49 -14.40 1.21 -22.79
C LYS A 49 -15.25 0.01 -22.34
N LEU A 50 -15.08 -0.46 -21.10
CA LEU A 50 -15.74 -1.67 -20.59
C LEU A 50 -16.77 -1.39 -19.49
N ALA A 51 -16.67 -0.23 -18.83
CA ALA A 51 -17.61 0.20 -17.78
C ALA A 51 -17.65 1.74 -17.73
N LYS A 52 -18.75 2.30 -17.20
CA LYS A 52 -18.85 3.74 -16.94
C LYS A 52 -17.77 4.15 -15.93
N VAL A 53 -16.96 5.15 -16.28
CA VAL A 53 -15.98 5.70 -15.35
C VAL A 53 -16.71 6.59 -14.36
N LYS A 54 -16.47 6.35 -13.07
CA LYS A 54 -16.99 7.19 -11.98
C LYS A 54 -16.05 8.38 -11.80
N ASP A 55 -16.63 9.57 -11.73
CA ASP A 55 -15.92 10.78 -11.34
C ASP A 55 -15.88 10.85 -9.82
N TYR A 56 -14.66 10.83 -9.28
CA TYR A 56 -14.34 10.92 -7.86
C TYR A 56 -13.89 12.35 -7.46
N GLY A 57 -13.85 13.28 -8.41
CA GLY A 57 -13.29 14.62 -8.23
C GLY A 57 -11.75 14.60 -8.24
N ILE A 58 -11.17 15.73 -8.69
CA ILE A 58 -9.71 15.90 -8.71
C ILE A 58 -9.18 15.81 -7.29
N CYS A 59 -8.23 14.92 -7.06
CA CYS A 59 -7.60 14.77 -5.77
C CYS A 59 -6.09 14.48 -5.90
N GLU A 60 -5.33 15.00 -4.94
CA GLU A 60 -3.85 14.98 -4.97
C GLU A 60 -3.22 13.88 -4.10
N TRP A 61 -4.03 12.99 -3.52
CA TRP A 61 -3.55 11.97 -2.58
C TRP A 61 -2.54 11.01 -3.21
N ASP A 62 -2.61 10.76 -4.52
CA ASP A 62 -1.68 9.91 -5.28
C ASP A 62 -0.56 10.70 -5.99
N LYS A 63 -0.36 11.97 -5.64
CA LYS A 63 0.64 12.81 -6.32
C LYS A 63 2.07 12.43 -5.93
N ASN A 64 2.27 11.91 -4.73
CA ASN A 64 3.59 11.56 -4.20
C ASN A 64 3.53 10.25 -3.41
N ILE A 65 4.64 9.50 -3.40
CA ILE A 65 4.83 8.42 -2.43
C ILE A 65 4.91 8.97 -1.00
N PRO A 66 4.58 8.18 0.03
CA PRO A 66 4.75 8.59 1.43
C PRO A 66 6.18 9.02 1.78
N SER A 67 6.31 9.81 2.83
CA SER A 67 7.62 10.24 3.33
C SER A 67 8.37 9.11 4.04
N LYS A 68 9.68 9.29 4.28
CA LYS A 68 10.49 8.32 5.04
C LYS A 68 9.88 7.99 6.41
N ALA A 69 9.34 9.00 7.11
CA ALA A 69 8.74 8.85 8.43
C ALA A 69 7.59 7.82 8.45
N TYR A 70 6.82 7.72 7.36
CA TYR A 70 5.77 6.71 7.22
C TYR A 70 6.33 5.28 7.28
N PHE A 71 7.37 5.01 6.50
CA PHE A 71 8.00 3.69 6.48
C PHE A 71 8.75 3.38 7.78
N ASP A 72 9.35 4.40 8.41
CA ASP A 72 10.01 4.24 9.70
C ASP A 72 8.99 3.87 10.80
N GLU A 73 7.85 4.54 10.86
CA GLU A 73 6.78 4.26 11.84
C GLU A 73 6.13 2.89 11.62
N ILE A 74 5.89 2.49 10.36
CA ILE A 74 5.40 1.14 10.06
C ILE A 74 6.39 0.09 10.56
N LYS A 75 7.69 0.27 10.28
CA LYS A 75 8.74 -0.66 10.74
C LYS A 75 8.89 -0.66 12.25
N ARG A 76 8.70 0.49 12.92
CA ARG A 76 8.76 0.60 14.38
C ARG A 76 7.59 -0.13 15.05
N THR A 77 6.37 0.13 14.60
CA THR A 77 5.13 -0.38 15.23
C THR A 77 4.84 -1.85 14.93
N SER A 78 5.50 -2.46 13.93
CA SER A 78 5.23 -3.84 13.52
C SER A 78 6.47 -4.74 13.45
N LYS A 79 6.27 -6.04 13.67
CA LYS A 79 7.34 -7.06 13.53
C LYS A 79 7.60 -7.36 12.05
N ASN A 80 6.56 -7.57 11.25
CA ASN A 80 6.65 -7.82 9.80
C ASN A 80 5.75 -6.87 8.99
N GLN A 81 6.06 -6.70 7.70
CA GLN A 81 5.34 -5.82 6.79
C GLN A 81 5.07 -6.48 5.43
N ILE A 82 3.90 -6.19 4.87
CA ILE A 82 3.54 -6.39 3.46
C ILE A 82 3.07 -5.04 2.93
N ILE A 83 3.77 -4.49 1.94
CA ILE A 83 3.52 -3.14 1.39
C ILE A 83 3.30 -3.27 -0.11
N PHE A 84 2.06 -3.08 -0.55
CA PHE A 84 1.70 -3.06 -1.96
C PHE A 84 2.32 -1.85 -2.68
N GLY A 85 2.59 -2.00 -3.98
CA GLY A 85 3.27 -0.99 -4.80
C GLY A 85 4.73 -0.79 -4.45
N GLY A 86 5.35 -1.73 -3.73
CA GLY A 86 6.71 -1.58 -3.20
C GLY A 86 7.77 -1.28 -4.28
N ASN A 87 7.51 -1.63 -5.54
CA ASN A 87 8.35 -1.30 -6.70
C ASN A 87 8.43 0.20 -6.99
N TYR A 88 7.47 1.02 -6.54
CA TYR A 88 7.49 2.48 -6.62
C TYR A 88 8.14 3.14 -5.40
N MET A 89 8.34 2.39 -4.32
CA MET A 89 8.77 2.89 -3.00
C MET A 89 10.16 2.38 -2.60
N THR A 90 10.95 1.88 -3.57
CA THR A 90 12.32 1.36 -3.38
C THR A 90 13.29 2.38 -2.77
N LYS A 91 12.97 3.67 -2.85
CA LYS A 91 13.69 4.74 -2.13
C LYS A 91 13.72 4.53 -0.61
N PHE A 92 12.66 3.94 -0.04
CA PHE A 92 12.50 3.75 1.41
C PHE A 92 12.39 2.27 1.82
N LEU A 93 12.19 1.39 0.84
CA LEU A 93 12.13 -0.05 1.00
C LEU A 93 13.45 -0.66 0.53
N PRO A 94 14.25 -1.28 1.43
CA PRO A 94 15.50 -1.91 1.04
C PRO A 94 15.23 -3.11 0.13
N PRO A 95 16.23 -3.60 -0.61
CA PRO A 95 16.12 -4.85 -1.36
C PRO A 95 15.58 -5.98 -0.47
N SER A 96 14.65 -6.76 -1.00
CA SER A 96 14.09 -7.94 -0.33
C SER A 96 14.08 -9.13 -1.27
N SER A 97 14.39 -10.30 -0.74
CA SER A 97 14.26 -11.59 -1.41
C SER A 97 12.80 -12.04 -1.50
N CYS A 98 11.92 -11.49 -0.65
CA CYS A 98 10.53 -11.88 -0.54
C CYS A 98 9.59 -10.78 -1.05
N TRP A 99 8.94 -11.11 -2.15
CA TRP A 99 7.85 -10.34 -2.74
C TRP A 99 6.62 -11.21 -2.91
N ILE A 100 5.46 -10.59 -2.98
CA ILE A 100 4.24 -11.22 -3.49
C ILE A 100 3.99 -10.63 -4.87
N VAL A 101 3.97 -11.51 -5.88
CA VAL A 101 3.54 -11.20 -7.24
C VAL A 101 2.10 -11.62 -7.36
N TRP A 102 1.19 -10.64 -7.38
CA TRP A 102 -0.22 -10.87 -7.62
C TRP A 102 -0.51 -10.73 -9.11
N ASP A 103 -0.64 -11.87 -9.79
CA ASP A 103 -1.15 -11.96 -11.16
C ASP A 103 -2.67 -11.75 -11.13
N LYS A 104 -3.10 -10.64 -11.75
CA LYS A 104 -4.49 -10.18 -11.76
C LYS A 104 -5.37 -10.91 -12.75
N ASP A 105 -4.82 -11.87 -13.50
CA ASP A 105 -5.47 -12.51 -14.65
C ASP A 105 -6.13 -11.48 -15.57
N ASN A 106 -5.43 -10.36 -15.78
CA ASN A 106 -5.96 -9.23 -16.51
C ASN A 106 -5.70 -9.38 -18.01
N SER A 107 -6.64 -8.93 -18.83
CA SER A 107 -6.52 -8.88 -20.29
C SER A 107 -6.78 -7.47 -20.83
N ALA A 108 -6.65 -6.45 -19.97
CA ALA A 108 -7.10 -5.09 -20.21
C ALA A 108 -5.96 -4.06 -20.10
N ASN A 109 -6.32 -2.77 -20.03
CA ASN A 109 -5.40 -1.62 -20.14
C ASN A 109 -4.48 -1.39 -18.91
N PHE A 110 -4.48 -2.27 -17.91
CA PHE A 110 -3.72 -2.11 -16.68
C PHE A 110 -2.67 -3.20 -16.55
N ALA A 111 -1.65 -2.96 -15.72
CA ALA A 111 -0.57 -3.93 -15.47
C ALA A 111 -1.12 -5.32 -15.13
N ASP A 112 -0.47 -6.36 -15.68
CA ASP A 112 -0.85 -7.76 -15.47
C ASP A 112 -0.67 -8.21 -14.03
N CYS A 113 0.29 -7.60 -13.32
CA CYS A 113 0.62 -7.93 -11.95
C CYS A 113 0.65 -6.70 -11.05
N GLU A 114 0.38 -6.93 -9.77
CA GLU A 114 0.74 -6.05 -8.67
C GLU A 114 1.82 -6.70 -7.81
N LEU A 115 2.67 -5.85 -7.23
CA LEU A 115 3.82 -6.28 -6.44
C LEU A 115 3.67 -5.77 -5.01
N ALA A 116 3.78 -6.68 -4.05
CA ALA A 116 3.92 -6.32 -2.64
C ALA A 116 5.34 -6.63 -2.17
N TRP A 117 6.03 -5.62 -1.68
CA TRP A 117 7.29 -5.77 -0.96
C TRP A 117 7.00 -6.38 0.41
N THR A 118 7.86 -7.27 0.89
CA THR A 118 7.71 -7.82 2.24
C THR A 118 9.01 -7.80 3.02
N SER A 119 8.88 -7.73 4.34
CA SER A 119 10.03 -7.81 5.27
C SER A 119 10.51 -9.23 5.54
N PHE A 120 9.85 -10.25 4.99
CA PHE A 120 10.21 -11.65 5.22
C PHE A 120 11.50 -12.01 4.48
N ASN A 121 12.28 -12.92 5.07
CA ASN A 121 13.50 -13.45 4.44
C ASN A 121 13.24 -14.84 3.84
N THR A 122 12.31 -14.91 2.88
CA THR A 122 12.00 -16.14 2.14
C THR A 122 11.91 -15.84 0.64
N ALA A 123 11.82 -16.87 -0.21
CA ALA A 123 11.70 -16.63 -1.64
C ALA A 123 10.38 -15.88 -2.01
N VAL A 124 10.40 -15.20 -3.15
CA VAL A 124 9.21 -14.63 -3.79
C VAL A 124 8.07 -15.66 -3.93
N ARG A 125 6.83 -15.20 -3.82
CA ARG A 125 5.62 -16.01 -4.03
C ARG A 125 4.78 -15.39 -5.14
N LYS A 126 4.22 -16.24 -6.00
CA LYS A 126 3.28 -15.85 -7.05
C LYS A 126 1.89 -16.36 -6.68
N ILE A 127 0.89 -15.51 -6.82
CA ILE A 127 -0.51 -15.87 -6.68
C ILE A 127 -1.30 -15.32 -7.87
N LYS A 128 -2.25 -16.10 -8.38
CA LYS A 128 -3.13 -15.70 -9.49
C LYS A 128 -4.56 -15.59 -8.98
N ILE A 129 -5.09 -14.37 -8.89
CA ILE A 129 -6.45 -14.06 -8.44
C ILE A 129 -6.98 -12.91 -9.31
N ARG A 130 -8.16 -13.05 -9.89
CA ARG A 130 -8.80 -11.97 -10.65
C ARG A 130 -9.45 -10.96 -9.70
N TRP A 131 -9.28 -9.66 -9.99
CA TRP A 131 -9.91 -8.55 -9.27
C TRP A 131 -11.39 -8.37 -9.65
#